data_AF-A0A2V6F768-F1
#
_entry.id   AF-A0A2V6F768-F1
#
_cell.length_a   1.000
_cell.length_b   1.000
_cell.length_c   1.000
_cell.angle_alpha   90.00
_cell.angle_beta   90.00
_cell.angle_gamma   90.00
#
_symmetry.space_group_name_H-M   'P 1'
#
loop_
_entity.id
_entity.type
_entity.pdbx_description
1 polymer ?
#
loop_
_entity_poly.entity_id
_entity_poly.type
_entity_poly.pdbx_seq_one_letter_code
_entity_poly.pdbx_strand_id
1 'polypeptide(L)'
;IIFVFLRDFRSTIIPSVAIPVSIVGAFAILYLFGYSVNILTMLALVLVIGIVVDDAIVVLEAIYRHVEEGMPPMKAAFKAMEEISFAVIAITISLVAVFAPLAFQKSTTGRLFIEFAVAVCGAVMISAFVALTLSPAMAARILKPLEGVKHGPLFNFFERGFDWIADTYGNGLKWALRHRVVMLLVTLGTLVVMVLAYRGLEQDFLPQ
;
A
#
# COMPACT_ATOMS: atom_id res chain seq x y z
N ILE A 1 0.48 -0.43 -13.83
CA ILE A 1 1.60 -0.04 -12.93
C ILE A 1 2.35 -1.27 -12.45
N ILE A 2 1.68 -2.22 -11.77
CA ILE A 2 2.29 -3.47 -11.24
C ILE A 2 3.13 -4.22 -12.29
N PHE A 3 2.56 -4.48 -13.48
CA PHE A 3 3.29 -5.13 -14.59
C PHE A 3 4.51 -4.34 -15.09
N VAL A 4 4.46 -3.00 -15.05
CA VAL A 4 5.55 -2.14 -15.53
C VAL A 4 6.72 -2.12 -14.55
N PHE A 5 6.42 -2.25 -13.25
CA PHE A 5 7.41 -2.29 -12.16
C PHE A 5 8.04 -3.67 -12.04
N LEU A 6 7.24 -4.73 -11.92
CA LEU A 6 7.76 -6.08 -11.67
C LEU A 6 8.21 -6.78 -12.96
N ARG A 7 7.70 -6.36 -14.13
CA ARG A 7 8.04 -6.86 -15.49
C ARG A 7 7.97 -8.37 -15.70
N ASP A 8 7.43 -9.08 -14.73
CA ASP A 8 7.14 -10.50 -14.74
C ASP A 8 5.64 -10.71 -14.55
N PHE A 9 5.04 -11.40 -15.53
CA PHE A 9 3.60 -11.65 -15.54
C PHE A 9 3.16 -12.48 -14.33
N ARG A 10 4.03 -13.37 -13.82
CA ARG A 10 3.71 -14.26 -12.70
C ARG A 10 3.62 -13.49 -11.38
N SER A 11 4.53 -12.56 -11.17
CA SER A 11 4.55 -11.67 -10.00
C SER A 11 3.31 -10.76 -9.97
N THR A 12 2.81 -10.36 -11.15
CA THR A 12 1.60 -9.54 -11.27
C THR A 12 0.32 -10.28 -10.83
N ILE A 13 0.28 -11.62 -10.95
CA ILE A 13 -0.89 -12.43 -10.56
C ILE A 13 -1.17 -12.32 -9.06
N ILE A 14 -0.13 -12.14 -8.22
CA ILE A 14 -0.28 -12.16 -6.77
C ILE A 14 -1.16 -10.99 -6.29
N PRO A 15 -0.85 -9.71 -6.60
CA PRO A 15 -1.77 -8.61 -6.31
C PRO A 15 -3.12 -8.75 -7.01
N SER A 16 -3.16 -9.23 -8.26
CA SER A 16 -4.41 -9.40 -9.01
C SER A 16 -5.42 -10.34 -8.35
N VAL A 17 -4.95 -11.32 -7.55
CA VAL A 17 -5.81 -12.20 -6.76
C VAL A 17 -6.05 -11.64 -5.37
N ALA A 18 -5.04 -11.07 -4.72
CA ALA A 18 -5.14 -10.53 -3.36
C ALA A 18 -6.17 -9.40 -3.25
N ILE A 19 -6.27 -8.52 -4.25
CA ILE A 19 -7.17 -7.37 -4.23
C ILE A 19 -8.65 -7.80 -4.22
N PRO A 20 -9.15 -8.62 -5.18
CA PRO A 20 -10.52 -9.12 -5.13
C PRO A 20 -10.85 -9.88 -3.84
N VAL A 21 -9.94 -10.74 -3.36
CA VAL A 21 -10.15 -11.51 -2.13
C VAL A 21 -10.34 -10.58 -0.94
N SER A 22 -9.54 -9.52 -0.85
CA SER A 22 -9.63 -8.55 0.25
C SER A 22 -10.92 -7.73 0.21
N ILE A 23 -11.36 -7.33 -0.98
CA ILE A 23 -12.63 -6.61 -1.18
C ILE A 23 -13.82 -7.51 -0.81
N VAL A 24 -13.81 -8.78 -1.22
CA VAL A 24 -14.86 -9.74 -0.86
C VAL A 24 -14.91 -9.95 0.67
N GLY A 25 -13.75 -10.06 1.32
CA GLY A 25 -13.70 -10.13 2.79
C GLY A 25 -14.19 -8.84 3.47
N ALA A 26 -13.96 -7.67 2.88
CA ALA A 26 -14.51 -6.41 3.38
C ALA A 26 -16.05 -6.40 3.34
N PHE A 27 -16.65 -6.89 2.25
CA PHE A 27 -18.10 -7.06 2.16
C PHE A 27 -18.63 -8.04 3.21
N ALA A 28 -17.89 -9.10 3.53
CA ALA A 28 -18.27 -10.03 4.60
C ALA A 28 -18.30 -9.34 5.96
N ILE A 29 -17.36 -8.44 6.25
CA ILE A 29 -17.36 -7.62 7.48
C ILE A 29 -18.58 -6.69 7.48
N LEU A 30 -18.84 -5.96 6.39
CA LEU A 30 -20.01 -5.08 6.31
C LEU A 30 -21.32 -5.84 6.56
N TYR A 31 -21.45 -7.03 5.97
CA TYR A 31 -22.59 -7.90 6.18
C TYR A 31 -22.72 -8.35 7.64
N LEU A 32 -21.61 -8.71 8.31
CA LEU A 32 -21.60 -9.13 9.71
C LEU A 32 -22.06 -8.02 10.65
N PHE A 33 -21.71 -6.76 10.36
CA PHE A 33 -22.16 -5.60 11.13
C PHE A 33 -23.53 -5.06 10.69
N GLY A 34 -24.19 -5.69 9.71
CA GLY A 34 -25.51 -5.29 9.22
C GLY A 34 -25.54 -3.98 8.43
N TYR A 35 -24.40 -3.56 7.87
CA TYR A 35 -24.31 -2.36 7.05
C TYR A 35 -24.69 -2.65 5.59
N SER A 36 -25.31 -1.66 4.95
CA SER A 36 -25.72 -1.75 3.55
C SER A 36 -24.61 -1.32 2.60
N VAL A 37 -24.71 -1.73 1.34
CA VAL A 37 -23.85 -1.18 0.28
C VAL A 37 -24.49 0.12 -0.22
N ASN A 38 -23.87 1.24 0.12
CA ASN A 38 -24.29 2.58 -0.30
C ASN A 38 -23.08 3.39 -0.84
N ILE A 39 -23.34 4.64 -1.22
CA ILE A 39 -22.33 5.52 -1.82
C ILE A 39 -21.09 5.66 -0.93
N LEU A 40 -21.24 5.72 0.40
CA LEU A 40 -20.11 5.93 1.31
C LEU A 40 -19.32 4.65 1.55
N THR A 41 -19.98 3.50 1.71
CA THR A 41 -19.25 2.23 1.79
C THR A 41 -18.53 1.93 0.47
N MET A 42 -19.11 2.32 -0.67
CA MET A 42 -18.45 2.19 -1.97
C MET A 42 -17.25 3.14 -2.08
N LEU A 43 -17.37 4.38 -1.60
CA LEU A 43 -16.26 5.34 -1.55
C LEU A 43 -15.12 4.84 -0.65
N ALA A 44 -15.45 4.25 0.51
CA ALA A 44 -14.49 3.57 1.37
C ALA A 44 -13.77 2.44 0.64
N LEU A 45 -14.50 1.57 -0.06
CA LEU A 45 -13.88 0.47 -0.81
C LEU A 45 -12.96 0.98 -1.92
N VAL A 46 -13.36 2.02 -2.66
CA VAL A 46 -12.51 2.65 -3.67
C VAL A 46 -11.23 3.21 -3.07
N LEU A 47 -11.33 3.90 -1.93
CA LEU A 47 -10.17 4.42 -1.20
C LEU A 47 -9.22 3.28 -0.78
N VAL A 48 -9.76 2.17 -0.29
CA VAL A 48 -8.98 1.06 0.26
C VAL A 48 -8.33 0.21 -0.82
N ILE A 49 -8.76 0.27 -2.08
CA ILE A 49 -8.07 -0.43 -3.18
C ILE A 49 -6.58 -0.06 -3.19
N GLY A 50 -6.23 1.22 -3.03
CA GLY A 50 -4.82 1.65 -2.97
C GLY A 50 -4.07 1.01 -1.81
N ILE A 51 -4.65 1.05 -0.62
CA ILE A 51 -4.06 0.48 0.60
C ILE A 51 -3.87 -1.04 0.47
N VAL A 52 -4.85 -1.74 -0.09
CA VAL A 52 -4.80 -3.20 -0.28
C VAL A 52 -3.74 -3.60 -1.29
N VAL A 53 -3.61 -2.82 -2.37
CA VAL A 53 -2.59 -3.03 -3.39
C VAL A 53 -1.20 -2.91 -2.76
N ASP A 54 -0.99 -1.89 -1.93
CA ASP A 54 0.29 -1.62 -1.29
C ASP A 54 0.73 -2.77 -0.37
N ASP A 55 -0.17 -3.33 0.45
CA ASP A 55 0.15 -4.48 1.32
C ASP A 55 0.66 -5.70 0.53
N ALA A 56 -0.04 -6.05 -0.56
CA ALA A 56 0.34 -7.17 -1.41
C ALA A 56 1.67 -6.93 -2.13
N ILE A 57 1.92 -5.68 -2.58
CA ILE A 57 3.16 -5.30 -3.26
C ILE A 57 4.34 -5.32 -2.29
N VAL A 58 4.21 -4.74 -1.09
CA VAL A 58 5.31 -4.69 -0.10
C VAL A 58 5.77 -6.10 0.27
N VAL A 59 4.83 -7.03 0.49
CA VAL A 59 5.18 -8.43 0.78
C VAL A 59 5.85 -9.09 -0.42
N LEU A 60 5.30 -8.91 -1.62
CA LEU A 60 5.87 -9.48 -2.84
C LEU A 60 7.30 -8.96 -3.11
N GLU A 61 7.51 -7.65 -2.99
CA GLU A 61 8.80 -7.01 -3.24
C GLU A 61 9.87 -7.48 -2.24
N ALA A 62 9.50 -7.60 -0.97
CA ALA A 62 10.40 -8.14 0.05
C ALA A 62 10.82 -9.59 -0.25
N ILE A 63 9.89 -10.43 -0.71
CA ILE A 63 10.21 -11.81 -1.12
C ILE A 63 11.06 -11.81 -2.38
N TYR A 64 10.69 -10.97 -3.36
CA TYR A 64 11.36 -10.89 -4.65
C TYR A 64 12.83 -10.51 -4.51
N ARG A 65 13.15 -9.52 -3.66
CA ARG A 65 14.52 -9.12 -3.34
C ARG A 65 15.40 -10.30 -2.91
N HIS A 66 14.91 -11.15 -2.01
CA HIS A 66 15.66 -12.33 -1.56
C HIS A 66 15.78 -13.40 -2.65
N VAL A 67 14.80 -13.50 -3.56
CA VAL A 67 14.89 -14.39 -4.74
C VAL A 67 15.92 -13.89 -5.74
N GLU A 68 16.04 -12.57 -5.93
CA GLU A 68 17.08 -11.95 -6.75
C GLU A 68 18.49 -12.18 -6.19
N GLU A 69 18.63 -12.22 -4.86
CA GLU A 69 19.88 -12.60 -4.18
C GLU A 69 20.21 -14.11 -4.32
N GLY A 70 19.40 -14.88 -5.04
CA GLY A 70 19.62 -16.29 -5.33
C GLY A 70 18.99 -17.25 -4.31
N MET A 71 18.18 -16.76 -3.37
CA MET A 71 17.49 -17.62 -2.41
C MET A 71 16.32 -18.35 -3.08
N PRO A 72 16.09 -19.65 -2.81
CA PRO A 72 14.93 -20.35 -3.37
C PRO A 72 13.62 -19.72 -2.86
N PRO A 73 12.57 -19.56 -3.70
CA PRO A 73 11.35 -18.82 -3.39
C PRO A 73 10.68 -19.16 -2.06
N MET A 74 10.66 -20.45 -1.69
CA MET A 74 10.10 -20.88 -0.41
C MET A 74 10.89 -20.34 0.79
N LYS A 75 12.22 -20.38 0.73
CA LYS A 75 13.07 -19.85 1.82
C LYS A 75 13.03 -18.32 1.83
N ALA A 76 13.03 -17.69 0.65
CA ALA A 76 12.87 -16.24 0.49
C ALA A 76 11.56 -15.76 1.14
N ALA A 77 10.46 -16.48 0.92
CA ALA A 77 9.18 -16.18 1.55
C ALA A 77 9.26 -16.20 3.08
N PHE A 78 9.80 -17.27 3.68
CA PHE A 78 9.96 -17.32 5.14
C PHE A 78 10.85 -16.21 5.67
N LYS A 79 11.98 -15.94 5.01
CA LYS A 79 12.92 -14.93 5.45
C LYS A 79 12.35 -13.51 5.36
N ALA A 80 11.71 -13.18 4.24
CA ALA A 80 11.04 -11.90 4.07
C ALA A 80 9.93 -11.71 5.11
N MET A 81 9.10 -12.74 5.35
CA MET A 81 8.05 -12.66 6.37
C MET A 81 8.62 -12.43 7.77
N GLU A 82 9.75 -13.06 8.13
CA GLU A 82 10.42 -12.79 9.41
C GLU A 82 10.82 -11.32 9.58
N GLU A 83 11.20 -10.65 8.48
CA GLU A 83 11.63 -9.25 8.49
C GLU A 83 10.46 -8.26 8.51
N ILE A 84 9.39 -8.53 7.75
CA ILE A 84 8.34 -7.52 7.49
C ILE A 84 7.02 -7.73 8.23
N SER A 85 6.77 -8.91 8.81
CA SER A 85 5.46 -9.23 9.42
C SER A 85 5.06 -8.19 10.46
N PHE A 86 6.01 -7.80 11.32
CA PHE A 86 5.78 -6.80 12.36
C PHE A 86 5.45 -5.43 11.77
N ALA A 87 6.14 -5.03 10.70
CA ALA A 87 5.91 -3.75 10.04
C ALA A 87 4.51 -3.69 9.39
N VAL A 88 4.08 -4.74 8.70
CA VAL A 88 2.74 -4.83 8.08
C VAL A 88 1.64 -4.74 9.15
N ILE A 89 1.79 -5.48 10.26
CA ILE A 89 0.85 -5.41 11.39
C ILE A 89 0.83 -4.01 12.01
N ALA A 90 2.00 -3.38 12.20
CA ALA A 90 2.09 -2.05 12.77
C ALA A 90 1.41 -0.98 11.89
N ILE A 91 1.62 -1.04 10.56
CA ILE A 91 0.96 -0.15 9.59
C ILE A 91 -0.56 -0.34 9.64
N THR A 92 -1.01 -1.60 9.64
CA THR A 92 -2.43 -1.97 9.72
C THR A 92 -3.07 -1.38 10.97
N ILE A 93 -2.46 -1.59 12.15
CA ILE A 93 -2.96 -1.06 13.42
C ILE A 93 -2.94 0.47 13.41
N SER A 94 -1.91 1.09 12.84
CA SER A 94 -1.85 2.56 12.71
C SER A 94 -2.99 3.09 11.85
N LEU A 95 -3.30 2.45 10.72
CA LEU A 95 -4.42 2.85 9.86
C LEU A 95 -5.75 2.69 10.60
N VAL A 96 -5.96 1.55 11.26
CA VAL A 96 -7.13 1.33 12.09
C VAL A 96 -7.22 2.39 13.19
N ALA A 97 -6.12 2.78 13.82
CA ALA A 97 -6.11 3.83 14.85
C ALA A 97 -6.47 5.23 14.28
N VAL A 98 -6.15 5.50 13.02
CA VAL A 98 -6.53 6.76 12.34
C VAL A 98 -8.02 6.78 12.00
N PHE A 99 -8.60 5.66 11.54
CA PHE A 99 -9.98 5.61 11.07
C PHE A 99 -11.00 5.18 12.14
N ALA A 100 -10.60 4.38 13.14
CA ALA A 100 -11.49 3.91 14.21
C ALA A 100 -12.19 5.04 15.00
N PRO A 101 -11.57 6.20 15.28
CA PRO A 101 -12.25 7.32 15.94
C PRO A 101 -13.52 7.79 15.22
N LEU A 102 -13.58 7.66 13.88
CA LEU A 102 -14.75 8.02 13.09
C LEU A 102 -15.97 7.15 13.42
N ALA A 103 -15.76 5.91 13.87
CA ALA A 103 -16.84 5.01 14.29
C ALA A 103 -17.56 5.48 15.57
N PHE A 104 -16.97 6.41 16.33
CA PHE A 104 -17.56 6.95 17.58
C PHE A 104 -18.32 8.26 17.38
N GLN A 105 -18.50 8.71 16.12
CA GLN A 105 -19.31 9.88 15.79
C GLN A 105 -20.79 9.64 16.15
N LYS A 106 -21.37 10.49 17.01
CA LYS A 106 -22.75 10.31 17.55
C LYS A 106 -23.86 11.04 16.79
N SER A 107 -23.53 11.89 15.82
CA SER A 107 -24.52 12.67 15.09
C SER A 107 -25.29 11.81 14.08
N THR A 108 -26.53 12.18 13.75
CA THR A 108 -27.33 11.50 12.71
C THR A 108 -26.61 11.50 11.37
N THR A 109 -25.95 12.61 11.05
CA THR A 109 -25.02 12.77 9.92
C THR A 109 -23.74 11.96 10.09
N GLY A 110 -23.30 11.71 11.33
CA GLY A 110 -22.13 10.91 11.68
C GLY A 110 -22.31 9.40 11.45
N ARG A 111 -23.55 8.89 11.42
CA ARG A 111 -23.81 7.46 11.14
C ARG A 111 -23.24 7.02 9.78
N LEU A 112 -23.30 7.91 8.80
CA LEU A 112 -22.70 7.75 7.48
C LEU A 112 -21.16 7.57 7.53
N PHE A 113 -20.49 8.29 8.44
CA PHE A 113 -19.05 8.14 8.66
C PHE A 113 -18.70 6.87 9.45
N ILE A 114 -19.62 6.34 10.27
CA ILE A 114 -19.43 5.04 10.93
C ILE A 114 -19.35 3.93 9.89
N GLU A 115 -20.28 3.90 8.94
CA GLU A 115 -20.30 2.91 7.86
C GLU A 115 -19.04 2.97 7.01
N PHE A 116 -18.61 4.20 6.67
CA PHE A 116 -17.33 4.45 6.00
C PHE A 116 -16.14 3.92 6.82
N ALA A 117 -16.06 4.25 8.11
CA ALA A 117 -14.96 3.85 8.97
C ALA A 117 -14.87 2.33 9.14
N VAL A 118 -16.00 1.66 9.32
CA VAL A 118 -16.06 0.20 9.44
C VAL A 118 -15.68 -0.47 8.12
N ALA A 119 -16.13 0.07 6.98
CA ALA A 119 -15.70 -0.40 5.66
C ALA A 119 -14.18 -0.31 5.50
N VAL A 120 -13.58 0.84 5.84
CA VAL A 120 -12.14 1.06 5.74
C VAL A 120 -11.37 0.13 6.68
N CYS A 121 -11.67 0.15 7.98
CA CYS A 121 -10.97 -0.67 8.96
C CYS A 121 -11.12 -2.17 8.65
N GLY A 122 -12.32 -2.61 8.26
CA GLY A 122 -12.58 -3.99 7.88
C GLY A 122 -11.75 -4.41 6.67
N ALA A 123 -11.76 -3.62 5.60
CA ALA A 123 -11.01 -3.91 4.39
C ALA A 123 -9.49 -3.95 4.63
N VAL A 124 -8.95 -3.03 5.44
CA VAL A 124 -7.53 -2.99 5.79
C VAL A 124 -7.11 -4.18 6.66
N MET A 125 -7.94 -4.58 7.63
CA MET A 125 -7.67 -5.78 8.44
C MET A 125 -7.67 -7.05 7.60
N ILE A 126 -8.62 -7.20 6.67
CA ILE A 126 -8.66 -8.33 5.75
C ILE A 126 -7.46 -8.29 4.80
N SER A 127 -7.10 -7.12 4.28
CA SER A 127 -5.92 -6.92 3.44
C SER A 127 -4.66 -7.42 4.13
N ALA A 128 -4.41 -6.97 5.35
CA ALA A 128 -3.27 -7.39 6.14
C ALA A 128 -3.26 -8.91 6.35
N PHE A 129 -4.43 -9.50 6.64
CA PHE A 129 -4.55 -10.95 6.75
C PHE A 129 -4.18 -11.65 5.43
N VAL A 130 -4.69 -11.20 4.29
CA VAL A 130 -4.39 -11.74 2.96
C VAL A 130 -2.91 -11.54 2.59
N ALA A 131 -2.33 -10.39 2.92
CA ALA A 131 -0.93 -10.05 2.69
C ALA A 131 0.01 -10.94 3.52
N LEU A 132 -0.34 -11.24 4.77
CA LEU A 132 0.49 -12.08 5.64
C LEU A 132 0.32 -13.58 5.41
N THR A 133 -0.75 -14.00 4.74
CA THR A 133 -1.09 -15.43 4.56
C THR A 133 -1.05 -15.86 3.10
N LEU A 134 -1.96 -15.34 2.27
CA LEU A 134 -2.15 -15.76 0.89
C LEU A 134 -0.99 -15.29 0.00
N SER A 135 -0.57 -14.03 0.15
CA SER A 135 0.48 -13.44 -0.68
C SER A 135 1.82 -14.19 -0.58
N PRO A 136 2.38 -14.49 0.60
CA PRO A 136 3.63 -15.25 0.69
C PRO A 136 3.46 -16.70 0.24
N ALA A 137 2.31 -17.33 0.49
CA ALA A 137 2.03 -18.69 0.03
C ALA A 137 1.97 -18.78 -1.50
N MET A 138 1.39 -17.78 -2.15
CA MET A 138 1.37 -17.66 -3.62
C MET A 138 2.77 -17.34 -4.16
N ALA A 139 3.46 -16.36 -3.57
CA ALA A 139 4.81 -15.96 -3.97
C ALA A 139 5.77 -17.16 -3.93
N ALA A 140 5.78 -17.93 -2.85
CA ALA A 140 6.62 -19.10 -2.69
C ALA A 140 6.41 -20.20 -3.75
N ARG A 141 5.22 -20.28 -4.35
CA ARG A 141 4.85 -21.29 -5.37
C ARG A 141 4.94 -20.78 -6.80
N ILE A 142 4.70 -19.49 -7.02
CA ILE A 142 4.56 -18.89 -8.35
C ILE A 142 5.89 -18.30 -8.83
N LEU A 143 6.69 -17.74 -7.92
CA LEU A 143 8.02 -17.23 -8.22
C LEU A 143 8.95 -18.38 -8.60
N LYS A 144 9.85 -18.11 -9.55
CA LYS A 144 10.94 -19.02 -9.94
C LYS A 144 12.28 -18.40 -9.57
N PRO A 145 13.28 -19.21 -9.20
CA PRO A 145 14.66 -18.74 -9.13
C PRO A 145 15.05 -18.09 -10.45
N LEU A 146 15.67 -16.91 -10.39
CA LEU A 146 16.13 -16.16 -11.55
C LEU A 146 17.43 -16.80 -12.10
N GLU A 147 17.36 -18.03 -12.58
CA GLU A 147 18.45 -18.63 -13.37
C GLU A 147 18.30 -18.24 -14.84
N GLY A 148 19.11 -17.27 -15.29
CA GLY A 148 19.44 -17.10 -16.70
C GLY A 148 18.38 -16.46 -17.60
N VAL A 149 17.50 -15.59 -17.07
CA VAL A 149 16.57 -14.83 -17.93
C VAL A 149 17.38 -13.84 -18.76
N LYS A 150 17.61 -14.14 -20.05
CA LYS A 150 18.20 -13.19 -21.00
C LYS A 150 17.28 -11.98 -21.13
N HIS A 151 17.69 -10.86 -20.57
CA HIS A 151 16.97 -9.60 -20.62
C HIS A 151 16.94 -9.09 -22.08
N GLY A 152 15.74 -8.84 -22.61
CA GLY A 152 15.58 -8.33 -23.98
C GLY A 152 16.14 -6.90 -24.14
N PRO A 153 16.37 -6.41 -25.37
CA PRO A 153 16.91 -5.06 -25.60
C PRO A 153 16.02 -3.95 -25.01
N LEU A 154 14.70 -4.16 -24.96
CA LEU A 154 13.76 -3.26 -24.29
C LEU A 154 13.97 -3.25 -22.77
N PHE A 155 14.28 -4.40 -22.15
CA PHE A 155 14.54 -4.50 -20.72
C PHE A 155 15.75 -3.66 -20.33
N ASN A 156 16.89 -3.84 -21.02
CA ASN A 156 18.14 -3.14 -20.70
C ASN A 156 18.01 -1.61 -20.92
N PHE A 157 17.18 -1.17 -21.87
CA PHE A 157 16.91 0.26 -22.08
C PHE A 157 16.18 0.85 -20.86
N PHE A 158 15.15 0.17 -20.38
CA PHE A 158 14.41 0.65 -19.22
C PHE A 158 15.18 0.52 -17.91
N GLU A 159 15.97 -0.54 -17.72
CA GLU A 159 16.85 -0.74 -16.56
C GLU A 159 17.81 0.44 -16.42
N ARG A 160 18.50 0.81 -17.50
CA ARG A 160 19.36 2.01 -17.54
C ARG A 160 18.61 3.30 -17.19
N GLY A 161 17.35 3.41 -17.59
CA GLY A 161 16.51 4.55 -17.21
C GLY A 161 16.23 4.59 -15.70
N PHE A 162 15.91 3.43 -15.12
CA PHE A 162 15.70 3.28 -13.68
C PHE A 162 16.97 3.55 -12.88
N ASP A 163 18.11 3.00 -13.31
CA ASP A 163 19.42 3.22 -12.67
C ASP A 163 19.80 4.71 -12.67
N TRP A 164 19.60 5.39 -13.80
CA TRP A 164 19.84 6.83 -13.90
C TRP A 164 18.97 7.64 -12.94
N ILE A 165 17.69 7.28 -12.79
CA ILE A 165 16.78 7.92 -11.81
C ILE A 165 17.26 7.65 -10.39
N ALA A 166 17.64 6.41 -10.08
CA ALA A 166 18.11 6.00 -8.75
C ALA A 166 19.40 6.75 -8.36
N ASP A 167 20.37 6.84 -9.29
CA ASP A 167 21.62 7.58 -9.08
C ASP A 167 21.40 9.08 -8.90
N THR A 168 20.49 9.65 -9.71
CA THR A 168 20.13 11.07 -9.62
C THR A 168 19.44 11.36 -8.28
N TYR A 169 18.51 10.49 -7.86
CA TYR A 169 17.87 10.57 -6.54
C TYR A 169 18.90 10.47 -5.41
N GLY A 170 19.85 9.52 -5.50
CA GLY A 170 20.92 9.36 -4.52
C GLY A 170 21.80 10.60 -4.38
N ASN A 171 22.13 11.27 -5.49
CA ASN A 171 22.88 12.52 -5.48
C ASN A 171 22.06 13.69 -4.91
N GLY A 172 20.78 13.79 -5.26
CA GLY A 172 19.86 14.77 -4.69
C GLY A 172 19.70 14.61 -3.18
N LEU A 173 19.58 13.37 -2.70
CA LEU A 173 19.48 13.04 -1.28
C LEU A 173 20.75 13.45 -0.52
N LYS A 174 21.94 13.15 -1.06
CA LYS A 174 23.22 13.58 -0.47
C LYS A 174 23.30 15.11 -0.37
N TRP A 175 22.82 15.82 -1.38
CA TRP A 175 22.77 17.29 -1.36
C TRP A 175 21.81 17.81 -0.30
N ALA A 176 20.60 17.25 -0.20
CA ALA A 176 19.60 17.62 0.79
C ALA A 176 20.09 17.38 2.23
N LEU A 177 20.73 16.22 2.48
CA LEU A 177 21.31 15.89 3.79
C LEU A 177 22.44 16.84 4.18
N ARG A 178 23.25 17.32 3.21
CA ARG A 178 24.29 18.33 3.47
C ARG A 178 23.70 19.70 3.83
N HIS A 179 22.52 20.04 3.32
CA HIS A 179 21.84 21.31 3.57
C HIS A 179 20.70 21.17 4.59
N ARG A 180 20.91 20.44 5.69
CA ARG A 180 19.89 20.15 6.71
C ARG A 180 19.10 21.37 7.20
N VAL A 181 19.76 22.53 7.34
CA VAL A 181 19.10 23.77 7.81
C VAL A 181 18.16 24.32 6.75
N VAL A 182 18.57 24.31 5.48
CA VAL A 182 17.70 24.70 4.36
C VAL A 182 16.51 23.76 4.28
N MET A 183 16.72 22.45 4.42
CA MET A 183 15.64 21.46 4.42
C MET A 183 14.65 21.70 5.57
N LEU A 184 15.15 21.99 6.79
CA LEU A 184 14.28 22.34 7.93
C LEU A 184 13.48 23.62 7.69
N LEU A 185 14.09 24.65 7.10
CA LEU A 185 13.38 25.89 6.75
C LEU A 185 12.32 25.64 5.68
N VAL A 186 12.62 24.81 4.68
CA VAL A 186 11.66 24.40 3.66
C VAL A 186 10.49 23.64 4.29
N THR A 187 10.74 22.68 5.18
CA THR A 187 9.69 21.95 5.90
C THR A 187 8.82 22.89 6.76
N LEU A 188 9.45 23.84 7.46
CA LEU A 188 8.69 24.83 8.24
C LEU A 188 7.85 25.73 7.32
N GLY A 189 8.42 26.15 6.19
CA GLY A 189 7.75 26.94 5.17
C GLY A 189 6.55 26.21 4.58
N THR A 190 6.67 24.93 4.21
CA THR A 190 5.55 24.15 3.69
C THR A 190 4.45 23.94 4.73
N LEU A 191 4.80 23.79 6.00
CA LEU A 191 3.84 23.70 7.10
C LEU A 191 3.06 25.01 7.27
N VAL A 192 3.74 26.15 7.21
CA VAL A 192 3.08 27.47 7.24
C VAL A 192 2.13 27.65 6.05
N VAL A 193 2.57 27.29 4.84
CA VAL A 193 1.74 27.35 3.63
C VAL A 193 0.51 26.45 3.77
N MET A 194 0.67 25.24 4.29
CA MET A 194 -0.44 24.32 4.55
C MET A 194 -1.48 24.93 5.51
N VAL A 195 -1.03 25.54 6.62
CA VAL A 195 -1.93 26.18 7.60
C VAL A 195 -2.66 27.38 6.99
N LEU A 196 -1.97 28.20 6.20
CA LEU A 196 -2.59 29.34 5.52
C LEU A 196 -3.62 28.89 4.48
N ALA A 197 -3.30 27.87 3.68
CA ALA A 197 -4.21 27.29 2.71
C ALA A 197 -5.45 26.67 3.38
N TYR A 198 -5.26 25.96 4.49
CA TYR A 198 -6.36 25.36 5.24
C TYR A 198 -7.37 26.39 5.76
N ARG A 199 -6.91 27.58 6.15
CA ARG A 199 -7.80 28.68 6.58
C ARG A 199 -8.60 29.31 5.44
N GLY A 200 -8.15 29.17 4.20
CA GLY A 200 -8.82 29.71 3.02
C GLY A 200 -9.80 28.75 2.35
N LEU A 201 -9.90 27.50 2.82
CA LEU A 201 -10.80 26.49 2.25
C LEU A 201 -12.21 26.63 2.86
N GLU A 202 -13.19 26.87 1.99
CA GLU A 202 -14.61 26.79 2.35
C GLU A 202 -14.98 25.34 2.71
N GLN A 203 -15.74 25.16 3.79
CA GLN A 203 -16.07 23.86 4.35
C GLN A 203 -17.50 23.47 3.96
N ASP A 204 -17.64 22.71 2.87
CA ASP A 204 -18.90 22.09 2.47
C ASP A 204 -18.97 20.62 2.90
N PHE A 205 -20.18 20.15 3.20
CA PHE A 205 -20.40 18.81 3.76
C PHE A 205 -20.45 17.70 2.68
N LEU A 206 -21.16 17.94 1.59
CA LEU A 206 -21.23 17.08 0.40
C LEU A 206 -21.37 17.97 -0.84
N PRO A 207 -20.71 17.64 -1.96
CA PRO A 207 -20.96 18.34 -3.22
C PRO A 207 -22.43 18.17 -3.64
N GLN A 208 -23.06 19.26 -4.08
CA GLN A 208 -24.46 19.30 -4.54
C GLN A 208 -24.68 18.53 -5.83
#